data_AF-A0A174HDD0-F1
#
_entry.id   AF-A0A174HDD0-F1
#
_cell.length_a   1.000
_cell.length_b   1.000
_cell.length_c   1.000
_cell.angle_alpha   90.00
_cell.angle_beta   90.00
_cell.angle_gamma   90.00
#
_symmetry.space_group_name_H-M   'P 1'
#
loop_
_entity.id
_entity.type
_entity.pdbx_description
1 polymer ?
#
loop_
_entity_poly.entity_id
_entity_poly.type
_entity_poly.pdbx_seq_one_letter_code
_entity_poly.pdbx_strand_id
1 'polypeptide(L)'
;MKLQMVQNALKQKNIKYEYTEEDDCGSLDFMFRGLRFHVWEYHDEVWGAETNIYEAGRSQDIEGDYEKEIAAEILSWPDMINN
;
A
#
# COMPACT_ATOMS: atom_id res chain seq x y z
N MET A 1 -3.17 14.31 3.77
CA MET A 1 -2.41 13.09 4.02
C MET A 1 -3.06 11.99 3.21
N LYS A 2 -2.32 11.52 2.22
CA LYS A 2 -2.75 10.51 1.27
C LYS A 2 -2.53 9.09 1.82
N LEU A 3 -3.20 8.10 1.22
CA LEU A 3 -3.07 6.69 1.61
C LEU A 3 -3.32 6.41 3.12
N GLN A 4 -4.16 7.20 3.79
CA GLN A 4 -4.52 7.05 5.20
C GLN A 4 -5.05 5.66 5.59
N MET A 5 -5.92 5.01 4.80
CA MET A 5 -6.45 3.66 5.06
C MET A 5 -5.34 2.62 4.95
N VAL A 6 -4.48 2.71 3.93
CA VAL A 6 -3.32 1.83 3.75
C VAL A 6 -2.35 1.99 4.92
N GLN A 7 -2.05 3.22 5.32
CA GLN A 7 -1.22 3.52 6.47
C GLN A 7 -1.81 2.98 7.78
N ASN A 8 -3.12 3.04 7.95
CA ASN A 8 -3.79 2.47 9.12
C ASN A 8 -3.70 0.94 9.13
N ALA A 9 -3.87 0.29 7.98
CA ALA A 9 -3.71 -1.16 7.85
C ALA A 9 -2.28 -1.61 8.21
N LEU A 10 -1.27 -0.91 7.70
CA LEU A 10 0.15 -1.17 8.01
C LEU A 10 0.44 -0.99 9.51
N LYS A 11 -0.07 0.08 10.13
CA LYS A 11 0.05 0.30 11.58
C LYS A 11 -0.61 -0.81 12.39
N GLN A 12 -1.83 -1.22 12.01
CA GLN A 12 -2.55 -2.30 12.67
C GLN A 12 -1.79 -3.63 12.60
N LYS A 13 -1.14 -3.90 11.47
CA LYS A 13 -0.28 -5.10 11.26
C LYS A 13 1.12 -4.96 11.86
N ASN A 14 1.43 -3.83 12.49
CA ASN A 14 2.76 -3.50 13.01
C ASN A 14 3.87 -3.61 11.93
N ILE A 15 3.53 -3.24 10.69
CA ILE A 15 4.46 -3.20 9.55
C ILE A 15 5.02 -1.78 9.47
N LYS A 16 6.35 -1.67 9.51
CA LYS A 16 7.04 -0.40 9.30
C LYS A 16 7.01 -0.04 7.82
N TYR A 17 6.82 1.23 7.52
CA TYR A 17 6.75 1.75 6.17
C TYR A 17 7.41 3.12 6.09
N GLU A 18 7.84 3.48 4.90
CA GLU A 18 8.28 4.81 4.52
C GLU A 18 7.13 5.48 3.75
N TYR A 19 6.89 6.76 4.04
CA TYR A 19 5.84 7.54 3.40
C TYR A 19 6.43 8.81 2.82
N THR A 20 6.10 9.09 1.57
CA THR A 20 6.44 10.32 0.88
C THR A 20 5.17 10.88 0.24
N GLU A 21 4.99 12.20 0.31
CA GLU A 21 3.89 12.91 -0.35
C GLU A 21 4.51 14.01 -1.21
N GLU A 22 4.33 13.93 -2.53
CA GLU A 22 4.82 14.90 -3.51
C GLU A 22 3.70 15.17 -4.52
N ASP A 23 3.52 16.43 -4.91
CA ASP A 23 2.53 16.84 -5.92
C ASP A 23 1.10 16.29 -5.69
N ASP A 24 0.63 16.30 -4.43
CA ASP A 24 -0.67 15.75 -3.98
C ASP A 24 -0.85 14.23 -4.23
N CYS A 25 0.23 13.51 -4.49
CA CYS A 25 0.28 12.05 -4.60
C CYS A 25 1.10 11.45 -3.45
N GLY A 26 0.55 10.44 -2.80
CA GLY A 26 1.22 9.67 -1.75
C GLY A 26 1.93 8.45 -2.32
N SER A 27 3.07 8.12 -1.72
CA SER A 27 3.77 6.85 -1.94
C SER A 27 4.07 6.18 -0.61
N LEU A 28 4.00 4.85 -0.62
CA LEU A 28 4.36 3.99 0.50
C LEU A 28 5.31 2.91 0.01
N ASP A 29 6.39 2.72 0.75
CA ASP A 29 7.33 1.64 0.55
C ASP A 29 7.53 0.88 1.86
N PHE A 30 7.48 -0.45 1.82
CA PHE A 30 7.68 -1.25 3.03
C PHE A 30 8.20 -2.66 2.73
N MET A 31 8.69 -3.32 3.77
CA MET A 31 9.08 -4.73 3.70
C MET A 31 8.14 -5.59 4.52
N PHE A 32 7.74 -6.73 3.96
CA PHE A 32 7.00 -7.76 4.65
C PHE A 32 7.57 -9.13 4.29
N ARG A 33 7.98 -9.91 5.31
CA ARG A 33 8.57 -11.25 5.16
C ARG A 33 9.73 -11.34 4.15
N GLY A 34 10.56 -10.29 4.08
CA GLY A 34 11.72 -10.23 3.18
C GLY A 34 11.41 -9.80 1.74
N LEU A 35 10.14 -9.50 1.44
CA LEU A 35 9.69 -8.97 0.16
C LEU A 35 9.42 -7.47 0.27
N ARG A 36 9.71 -6.73 -0.80
CA ARG A 36 9.46 -5.28 -0.89
C ARG A 36 8.13 -5.02 -1.59
N PHE A 37 7.33 -4.16 -0.97
CA PHE A 37 6.04 -3.73 -1.49
C PHE A 37 6.00 -2.22 -1.64
N HIS A 38 5.23 -1.76 -2.63
CA HIS A 38 4.97 -0.34 -2.85
C HIS A 38 3.49 -0.06 -3.16
N VAL A 39 3.09 1.17 -2.88
CA VAL A 39 1.84 1.79 -3.31
C VAL A 39 2.20 3.20 -3.75
N TRP A 40 2.05 3.51 -5.04
CA TRP A 40 2.36 4.81 -5.61
C TRP A 40 1.11 5.41 -6.25
N GLU A 41 0.56 6.46 -5.65
CA GLU A 41 -0.59 7.15 -6.22
C GLU A 41 -0.19 7.93 -7.48
N TYR A 42 -1.13 8.01 -8.41
CA TYR A 42 -1.05 8.87 -9.58
C TYR A 42 -2.40 9.54 -9.86
N HIS A 43 -2.35 10.63 -10.63
CA HIS A 43 -3.54 11.35 -11.09
C HIS A 43 -3.29 11.95 -12.48
N ASP A 44 -3.61 11.17 -13.52
CA ASP A 44 -3.46 11.59 -14.92
C ASP A 44 -4.82 11.99 -15.55
N GLU A 45 -5.88 11.21 -15.31
CA GLU A 45 -7.29 11.52 -15.65
C GLU A 45 -8.27 10.92 -14.64
N VAL A 46 -7.84 9.84 -14.00
CA VAL A 46 -8.50 9.12 -12.91
C VAL A 46 -7.51 9.00 -11.76
N TRP A 47 -8.04 8.93 -10.53
CA TRP A 47 -7.24 8.60 -9.36
C TRP A 47 -6.99 7.10 -9.31
N GLY A 48 -5.73 6.73 -9.15
CA GLY A 48 -5.31 5.35 -8.99
C GLY A 48 -4.00 5.22 -8.24
N ALA A 49 -3.58 3.97 -8.05
CA ALA A 49 -2.27 3.64 -7.51
C ALA A 49 -1.63 2.46 -8.25
N GLU A 50 -0.35 2.61 -8.59
CA GLU A 50 0.50 1.48 -8.97
C GLU A 50 0.88 0.72 -7.69
N THR A 51 0.68 -0.59 -7.67
CA THR A 51 0.99 -1.39 -6.50
C THR A 51 1.32 -2.84 -6.83
N ASN A 52 2.17 -3.46 -6.01
CA ASN A 52 2.50 -4.89 -6.09
C ASN A 52 2.01 -5.68 -4.87
N ILE A 53 1.00 -5.17 -4.16
CA ILE A 53 0.47 -5.72 -2.90
C ILE A 53 -0.04 -7.17 -3.07
N TYR A 54 -0.63 -7.52 -4.20
CA TYR A 54 -1.17 -8.87 -4.40
C TYR A 54 -0.11 -9.91 -4.77
N GLU A 55 0.93 -9.50 -5.50
CA GLU A 55 2.01 -10.38 -5.95
C GLU A 55 3.34 -9.60 -5.92
N ALA A 56 4.18 -9.92 -4.93
CA ALA A 56 5.47 -9.25 -4.76
C ALA A 56 6.32 -9.35 -6.03
N GLY A 57 6.78 -8.20 -6.52
CA GLY A 57 7.57 -8.11 -7.75
C GLY A 57 6.76 -7.98 -9.04
N ARG A 58 5.41 -7.96 -8.96
CA ARG A 58 4.53 -7.67 -10.09
C ARG A 58 3.59 -6.51 -9.77
N SER A 59 3.90 -5.34 -10.31
CA SER A 59 3.03 -4.16 -10.22
C SER A 59 1.76 -4.36 -11.03
N GLN A 60 0.67 -3.75 -10.56
CA GLN A 60 -0.58 -3.55 -11.26
C GLN A 60 -1.18 -2.20 -10.87
N ASP A 61 -2.04 -1.68 -11.74
CA ASP A 61 -2.77 -0.44 -11.51
C ASP A 61 -4.16 -0.72 -10.94
N ILE A 62 -4.55 0.07 -9.94
CA ILE A 62 -5.88 0.03 -9.34
C ILE A 62 -6.44 1.45 -9.38
N GLU A 63 -7.56 1.61 -10.05
CA GLU A 63 -8.28 2.89 -10.17
C GLU A 63 -9.51 2.90 -9.24
N GLY A 64 -9.96 4.09 -8.83
CA GLY A 64 -11.18 4.23 -8.03
C GLY A 64 -10.94 4.04 -6.53
N ASP A 65 -11.56 3.02 -5.92
CA ASP A 65 -11.48 2.75 -4.46
C ASP A 65 -10.15 2.05 -4.07
N TYR A 66 -9.03 2.37 -4.74
CA TYR A 66 -7.73 1.70 -4.61
C TYR A 66 -7.25 1.61 -3.16
N GLU A 67 -7.44 2.68 -2.38
CA GLU A 67 -6.99 2.76 -1.00
C GLU A 67 -7.66 1.71 -0.12
N LYS A 68 -8.95 1.46 -0.36
CA LYS A 68 -9.77 0.49 0.38
C LYS A 68 -9.41 -0.93 -0.03
N GLU A 69 -9.20 -1.19 -1.32
CA GLU A 69 -8.80 -2.51 -1.82
C GLU A 69 -7.43 -2.92 -1.29
N ILE A 70 -6.45 -2.02 -1.39
CA ILE A 70 -5.10 -2.25 -0.89
C ILE A 70 -5.10 -2.45 0.63
N ALA A 71 -5.83 -1.62 1.38
CA ALA A 71 -5.92 -1.75 2.83
C ALA A 71 -6.57 -3.08 3.24
N ALA A 72 -7.63 -3.51 2.54
CA ALA A 72 -8.29 -4.79 2.80
C ALA A 72 -7.35 -5.97 2.54
N GLU A 73 -6.55 -5.92 1.47
CA GLU A 73 -5.57 -6.95 1.15
C GLU A 73 -4.48 -7.05 2.23
N ILE A 74 -3.88 -5.92 2.65
CA ILE A 74 -2.88 -5.90 3.74
C ILE A 74 -3.47 -6.45 5.04
N LEU A 75 -4.73 -6.13 5.35
CA LEU A 75 -5.41 -6.65 6.55
C LEU A 75 -5.66 -8.16 6.49
N SER A 76 -5.75 -8.73 5.29
CA SER A 76 -5.93 -10.17 5.07
C SER A 76 -4.65 -10.97 5.35
N TRP A 77 -3.47 -10.33 5.26
CA TRP A 77 -2.19 -11.00 5.46
C TRP A 77 -2.01 -11.55 6.87
N PRO A 78 -1.26 -12.64 7.05
CA PRO A 78 -0.98 -13.19 8.36
C PRO A 78 -0.19 -12.20 9.23
N ASP A 79 -0.59 -12.07 10.50
CA ASP A 79 0.10 -11.18 11.44
C ASP A 79 1.55 -11.63 11.68
N MET A 80 2.41 -10.66 12.00
CA MET A 80 3.81 -10.90 12.35
C MET A 80 4.00 -11.61 13.71
N ILE A 81 2.93 -11.81 14.50
CA ILE A 81 3.01 -12.27 15.91
C ILE A 81 2.97 -13.80 16.06
N ASN A 82 2.77 -14.58 15.00
CA ASN A 82 2.76 -16.04 15.14
C ASN A 82 4.16 -16.66 14.99
N ASN A 83 4.88 -16.78 16.11
CA ASN A 83 5.76 -17.92 16.38
C ASN A 83 5.88 -18.20 17.89
#